data_AF-A0A8T4YSD2-F1
#
_entry.id   AF-A0A8T4YSD2-F1
#
_cell.length_a   1.000
_cell.length_b   1.000
_cell.length_c   1.000
_cell.angle_alpha   90.00
_cell.angle_beta   90.00
_cell.angle_gamma   90.00
#
_symmetry.space_group_name_H-M   'P 1'
#
loop_
_entity.id
_entity.type
_entity.pdbx_description
1 polymer ?
#
loop_
_entity_poly.entity_id
_entity_poly.type
_entity_poly.pdbx_seq_one_letter_code
_entity_poly.pdbx_strand_id
1 'polypeptide(L)'
;MLVEDWLHRKAEENAHNEILAFLLIILGVHLLTAGLLVAIIVSGGQEWWLFSTYWQLQTVTTSLGLILTITGFAISSAGFILVIHYDRKKSWYRKHIEKSSIIEKWKIKPKSVDKILEEYVGKRKEHV
;
A
#
# COMPACT_ATOMS: atom_id res chain seq x y z
N MET A 1 7.36 -23.39 -16.48
CA MET A 1 6.89 -22.00 -16.27
C MET A 1 8.04 -21.23 -15.67
N LEU A 2 8.46 -20.15 -16.32
CA LEU A 2 9.61 -19.34 -15.89
C LEU A 2 9.26 -18.53 -14.64
N VAL A 3 10.24 -18.35 -13.76
CA VAL A 3 10.10 -17.58 -12.51
C VAL A 3 9.66 -16.13 -12.78
N GLU A 4 10.02 -15.58 -13.94
CA GLU A 4 9.58 -14.25 -14.40
C GLU A 4 8.06 -14.16 -14.59
N ASP A 5 7.42 -15.15 -15.21
CA ASP A 5 5.95 -15.16 -15.39
C ASP A 5 5.23 -15.18 -14.03
N TRP A 6 5.79 -15.91 -13.06
CA TRP A 6 5.26 -15.97 -11.71
C TRP A 6 5.42 -14.64 -10.96
N LEU A 7 6.58 -13.99 -11.11
CA LEU A 7 6.85 -12.66 -10.55
C LEU A 7 5.93 -11.60 -11.15
N HIS A 8 5.72 -11.64 -12.48
CA HIS A 8 4.85 -10.69 -13.17
C HIS A 8 3.39 -10.81 -12.71
N ARG A 9 2.84 -12.02 -12.63
CA ARG A 9 1.48 -12.23 -12.10
C ARG A 9 1.35 -11.74 -10.66
N LYS A 10 2.36 -12.00 -9.83
CA LYS A 10 2.31 -11.57 -8.42
C LYS A 10 2.38 -10.06 -8.28
N ALA A 11 3.11 -9.38 -9.15
CA ALA A 11 3.17 -7.91 -9.18
C ALA A 11 1.82 -7.30 -9.60
N GLU A 12 1.18 -7.88 -10.61
CA GLU A 12 -0.13 -7.43 -11.11
C GLU A 12 -1.24 -7.66 -10.06
N GLU A 13 -1.26 -8.83 -9.42
CA GLU A 13 -2.16 -9.14 -8.31
C GLU A 13 -1.96 -8.19 -7.11
N ASN A 14 -0.71 -7.84 -6.80
CA ASN A 14 -0.41 -6.89 -5.74
C ASN A 14 -0.87 -5.46 -6.08
N ALA A 15 -0.74 -5.04 -7.34
CA ALA A 15 -1.23 -3.73 -7.79
C ALA A 15 -2.76 -3.66 -7.73
N HIS A 16 -3.44 -4.74 -8.11
CA HIS A 16 -4.89 -4.83 -8.00
C HIS A 16 -5.36 -4.69 -6.54
N ASN A 17 -4.70 -5.40 -5.61
CA ASN A 17 -5.02 -5.34 -4.19
C ASN A 17 -4.72 -3.96 -3.56
N GLU A 18 -3.69 -3.26 -4.06
CA GLU A 18 -3.38 -1.88 -3.68
C GLU A 18 -4.52 -0.93 -4.10
N ILE A 19 -5.02 -1.04 -5.33
CA ILE A 19 -6.17 -0.27 -5.83
C ILE A 19 -7.44 -0.56 -5.02
N LEU A 20 -7.68 -1.83 -4.70
CA LEU A 20 -8.84 -2.24 -3.90
C LEU A 20 -8.79 -1.68 -2.48
N ALA A 21 -7.59 -1.61 -1.87
CA ALA A 21 -7.41 -0.96 -0.57
C ALA A 21 -7.71 0.54 -0.63
N PHE A 22 -7.27 1.23 -1.68
CA PHE A 22 -7.62 2.64 -1.90
C PHE A 22 -9.14 2.84 -2.08
N LEU A 23 -9.80 1.97 -2.85
CA LEU A 23 -11.25 2.00 -3.02
C LEU A 23 -11.99 1.82 -1.69
N LEU A 24 -11.52 0.92 -0.82
CA LEU A 24 -12.09 0.74 0.52
C LEU A 24 -11.96 1.99 1.39
N ILE A 25 -10.82 2.70 1.33
CA ILE A 25 -10.65 3.97 2.05
C ILE A 25 -11.66 5.00 1.55
N ILE A 26 -11.77 5.18 0.22
CA ILE A 26 -12.70 6.13 -0.38
C ILE A 26 -14.13 5.80 0.05
N LEU A 27 -14.53 4.53 -0.02
CA LEU A 27 -15.86 4.08 0.41
C LEU A 27 -16.10 4.37 1.90
N GLY A 28 -15.12 4.07 2.76
CA GLY A 28 -15.19 4.33 4.19
C GLY A 28 -15.37 5.81 4.52
N VAL A 29 -14.62 6.69 3.85
CA VAL A 29 -14.73 8.15 4.00
C VAL A 29 -16.10 8.67 3.54
N HIS A 30 -16.64 8.13 2.45
CA HIS A 30 -17.99 8.50 1.98
C HIS A 30 -19.06 8.10 3.00
N LEU A 31 -19.00 6.87 3.53
CA LEU A 31 -19.92 6.39 4.57
C LEU A 31 -19.80 7.21 5.86
N LEU A 32 -18.58 7.55 6.27
CA LEU A 32 -18.33 8.37 7.44
C LEU A 32 -18.88 9.78 7.27
N THR A 33 -18.64 10.41 6.11
CA THR A 33 -19.16 11.74 5.78
C THR A 33 -20.69 11.74 5.74
N ALA A 34 -21.30 10.71 5.14
CA ALA A 34 -22.76 10.56 5.10
C ALA A 34 -23.36 10.38 6.50
N GLY A 35 -22.74 9.55 7.36
CA GLY A 35 -23.17 9.37 8.75
C GLY A 35 -23.05 10.66 9.57
N LEU A 36 -21.94 11.40 9.39
CA LEU A 36 -21.72 12.70 10.01
C LEU A 36 -22.78 13.72 9.59
N LEU A 37 -23.11 13.76 8.30
CA LEU A 37 -24.07 14.70 7.73
C LEU A 37 -25.48 14.44 8.28
N VAL A 38 -25.88 13.16 8.39
CA VAL A 38 -27.12 12.77 9.07
C VAL A 38 -27.10 13.20 10.54
N ALA A 39 -25.98 12.99 11.25
CA ALA A 39 -25.86 13.40 12.65
C ALA A 39 -25.98 14.93 12.83
N ILE A 40 -25.41 15.73 11.91
CA ILE A 40 -25.53 17.20 11.94
C ILE A 40 -26.97 17.64 11.70
N ILE A 41 -27.64 17.07 10.68
CA ILE A 41 -29.03 17.40 10.36
C ILE A 41 -29.96 17.08 11.54
N VAL A 42 -29.76 15.92 12.17
CA VAL A 42 -30.58 15.46 13.29
C VAL A 42 -30.29 16.24 14.58
N SER A 43 -29.03 16.61 14.83
CA SER A 43 -28.63 17.31 16.06
C SER A 43 -28.97 18.79 16.09
N GLY A 44 -29.37 19.38 14.96
CA GLY A 44 -30.09 20.67 14.91
C GLY A 44 -29.44 21.85 15.64
N GLY A 45 -28.11 21.82 15.88
CA GLY A 45 -27.37 22.89 16.58
C GLY A 45 -27.07 22.65 18.07
N GLN A 46 -27.09 21.41 18.57
CA GLN A 46 -26.70 21.14 19.96
C GLN A 46 -25.18 20.91 20.12
N GLU A 47 -24.55 21.79 20.91
CA GLU A 47 -23.11 22.11 21.04
C GLU A 47 -22.10 20.99 21.41
N TRP A 48 -22.47 19.72 21.59
CA TRP A 48 -21.44 18.69 21.89
C TRP A 48 -21.76 17.27 21.39
N TRP A 49 -20.81 16.76 20.58
CA TRP A 49 -21.00 15.68 19.63
C TRP A 49 -20.76 14.26 20.18
N LEU A 50 -20.36 14.10 21.46
CA LEU A 50 -19.92 12.79 21.98
C LEU A 50 -20.63 12.28 23.24
N PHE A 51 -21.43 13.09 23.94
CA PHE A 51 -22.03 12.67 25.22
C PHE A 51 -23.55 12.89 25.36
N SER A 52 -24.20 13.66 24.47
CA SER A 52 -25.64 13.98 24.61
C SER A 52 -26.60 12.99 23.94
N THR A 53 -26.09 12.01 23.18
CA THR A 53 -26.92 11.16 22.30
C THR A 53 -27.74 10.09 23.04
N TYR A 54 -27.45 9.84 24.33
CA TYR A 54 -28.18 8.82 25.11
C TYR A 54 -29.68 9.12 25.26
N TRP A 55 -30.11 10.39 25.16
CA TRP A 55 -31.51 10.77 25.36
C TRP A 55 -32.32 10.89 24.06
N GLN A 56 -31.67 10.97 22.88
CA GLN A 56 -32.33 11.14 21.57
C GLN A 56 -32.42 9.85 20.74
N LEU A 57 -32.13 8.69 21.35
CA LEU A 57 -32.08 7.38 20.70
C LEU A 57 -33.46 6.82 20.25
N GLN A 58 -34.49 7.66 20.13
CA GLN A 58 -35.86 7.24 19.83
C GLN A 58 -36.26 7.39 18.35
N THR A 59 -35.42 8.00 17.50
CA THR A 59 -35.70 8.18 16.07
C THR A 59 -34.77 7.34 15.19
N VAL A 60 -35.36 6.61 14.23
CA VAL A 60 -34.67 5.70 13.28
C VAL A 60 -33.50 6.39 12.56
N THR A 61 -33.64 7.68 12.27
CA THR A 61 -32.64 8.53 11.59
C THR A 61 -31.35 8.68 12.40
N THR A 62 -31.44 8.77 13.74
CA THR A 62 -30.28 8.92 14.63
C THR A 62 -29.45 7.64 14.67
N SER A 63 -30.13 6.49 14.78
CA SER A 63 -29.48 5.17 14.76
C SER A 63 -28.78 4.91 13.42
N LEU A 64 -29.40 5.32 12.32
CA LEU A 64 -28.81 5.20 10.98
C LEU A 64 -27.51 6.02 10.87
N GLY A 65 -27.51 7.28 11.31
CA GLY A 65 -26.32 8.13 11.30
C GLY A 65 -25.16 7.55 12.11
N LEU A 66 -25.44 6.98 13.30
CA LEU A 66 -24.44 6.31 14.13
C LEU A 66 -23.87 5.06 13.46
N ILE A 67 -24.73 4.21 12.89
CA ILE A 67 -24.30 2.98 12.20
C ILE A 67 -23.41 3.33 11.00
N LEU A 68 -23.80 4.32 10.19
CA LEU A 68 -22.97 4.76 9.05
C LEU A 68 -21.63 5.32 9.52
N THR A 69 -21.61 6.09 10.62
CA THR A 69 -20.37 6.68 11.14
C THR A 69 -19.42 5.61 11.66
N ILE A 70 -19.92 4.68 12.48
CA ILE A 70 -19.11 3.57 13.04
C ILE A 70 -18.61 2.66 11.92
N THR A 71 -19.49 2.30 10.98
CA THR A 71 -19.13 1.43 9.85
C THR A 71 -18.14 2.12 8.92
N GLY A 72 -18.36 3.39 8.58
CA GLY A 72 -17.43 4.18 7.77
C GLY A 72 -16.06 4.30 8.43
N PHE A 73 -16.01 4.52 9.75
CA PHE A 73 -14.75 4.57 10.50
C PHE A 73 -14.01 3.23 10.48
N ALA A 74 -14.73 2.12 10.70
CA ALA A 74 -14.15 0.78 10.67
C ALA A 74 -13.60 0.42 9.29
N ILE A 75 -14.37 0.67 8.23
CA ILE A 75 -13.97 0.40 6.84
C ILE A 75 -12.77 1.27 6.44
N SER A 76 -12.80 2.56 6.76
CA SER A 76 -11.70 3.47 6.44
C SER A 76 -10.40 3.07 7.17
N SER A 77 -10.51 2.69 8.44
CA SER A 77 -9.36 2.22 9.23
C SER A 77 -8.79 0.91 8.68
N ALA A 78 -9.65 -0.05 8.31
CA ALA A 78 -9.23 -1.29 7.67
C ALA A 78 -8.53 -1.04 6.33
N GLY A 79 -9.08 -0.14 5.50
CA GLY A 79 -8.47 0.28 4.25
C GLY A 79 -7.07 0.88 4.44
N PHE A 80 -6.90 1.74 5.46
CA PHE A 80 -5.60 2.33 5.78
C PHE A 80 -4.56 1.28 6.21
N ILE A 81 -4.97 0.32 7.03
CA ILE A 81 -4.11 -0.81 7.44
C ILE A 81 -3.70 -1.64 6.22
N LEU A 82 -4.63 -1.91 5.30
CA LEU A 82 -4.37 -2.65 4.06
C LEU A 82 -3.35 -1.93 3.17
N VAL A 83 -3.49 -0.61 2.99
CA VAL A 83 -2.51 0.19 2.20
C VAL A 83 -1.11 0.07 2.81
N ILE A 84 -0.97 0.25 4.12
CA ILE A 84 0.32 0.11 4.80
C ILE A 84 0.88 -1.32 4.63
N HIS A 85 0.02 -2.33 4.72
CA HIS A 85 0.41 -3.72 4.55
C HIS A 85 0.96 -3.98 3.14
N TYR A 86 0.27 -3.51 2.11
CA TYR A 86 0.68 -3.67 0.72
C TYR A 86 1.94 -2.86 0.40
N ASP A 87 2.06 -1.64 0.91
CA ASP A 87 3.25 -0.80 0.70
C ASP A 87 4.51 -1.42 1.34
N ARG A 88 4.39 -1.95 2.57
CA ARG A 88 5.49 -2.68 3.22
C ARG A 88 5.93 -3.90 2.42
N LYS A 89 4.98 -4.66 1.88
CA LYS A 89 5.27 -5.87 1.09
C LYS A 89 5.98 -5.52 -0.22
N LYS A 90 5.53 -4.45 -0.89
CA LYS A 90 6.14 -3.89 -2.11
C LYS A 90 7.56 -3.39 -1.85
N SER A 91 7.77 -2.69 -0.73
CA SER A 91 9.09 -2.19 -0.30
C SER A 91 10.07 -3.34 -0.03
N TRP A 92 9.63 -4.39 0.67
CA TRP A 92 10.47 -5.56 0.95
C TRP A 92 10.90 -6.31 -0.32
N TYR A 93 9.99 -6.44 -1.29
CA TYR A 93 10.25 -7.08 -2.58
C TYR A 93 11.23 -6.25 -3.42
N ARG A 94 11.01 -4.94 -3.52
CA ARG A 94 11.88 -4.01 -4.26
C ARG A 94 13.29 -4.00 -3.67
N LYS A 95 13.42 -4.03 -2.34
CA LYS A 95 14.71 -4.13 -1.65
C LYS A 95 15.44 -5.44 -1.95
N HIS A 96 14.72 -6.55 -2.13
CA HIS A 96 15.33 -7.82 -2.54
C HIS A 96 15.82 -7.81 -3.98
N ILE A 97 15.03 -7.24 -4.92
CA ILE A 97 15.41 -7.11 -6.34
C ILE A 97 16.61 -6.16 -6.49
N GLU A 98 16.63 -5.06 -5.74
CA GLU A 98 17.78 -4.15 -5.72
C GLU A 98 19.03 -4.85 -5.19
N LYS A 99 18.91 -5.61 -4.09
CA LYS A 99 20.04 -6.33 -3.52
C LYS A 99 20.59 -7.40 -4.46
N SER A 100 19.74 -8.15 -5.16
CA SER A 100 20.18 -9.15 -6.13
C SER A 100 20.82 -8.53 -7.37
N SER A 101 20.24 -7.45 -7.91
CA SER A 101 20.80 -6.73 -9.07
C SER A 101 22.11 -6.01 -8.75
N ILE A 102 22.30 -5.49 -7.52
CA ILE A 102 23.58 -4.95 -7.06
C ILE A 102 24.63 -6.07 -6.98
N ILE A 103 24.28 -7.24 -6.43
CA ILE A 103 25.18 -8.40 -6.36
C ILE A 103 25.57 -8.87 -7.76
N GLU A 104 24.63 -8.91 -8.70
CA GLU A 104 24.88 -9.29 -10.08
C GLU A 104 25.77 -8.27 -10.80
N LYS A 105 25.50 -6.97 -10.65
CA LYS A 105 26.40 -5.90 -11.13
C LYS A 105 27.80 -6.02 -10.55
N TRP A 106 27.92 -6.32 -9.25
CA TRP A 106 29.20 -6.55 -8.57
C TRP A 106 29.89 -7.84 -9.02
N LYS A 107 29.19 -8.80 -9.60
CA LYS A 107 29.78 -10.03 -10.17
C LYS A 107 30.23 -9.84 -11.61
N ILE A 108 29.53 -9.00 -12.37
CA ILE A 108 29.86 -8.68 -13.78
C ILE A 108 31.06 -7.72 -13.86
N LYS A 109 31.15 -6.75 -12.94
CA LYS A 109 32.25 -5.77 -12.90
C LYS A 109 33.66 -6.39 -12.75
N PRO A 110 33.94 -7.33 -11.83
CA PRO A 110 35.26 -7.95 -11.70
C PRO A 110 35.57 -8.85 -12.90
N LYS A 111 34.60 -9.63 -13.40
CA LYS A 111 34.79 -10.45 -14.62
C LYS A 111 35.16 -9.62 -15.85
N SER A 112 34.65 -8.40 -15.96
CA SER A 112 35.02 -7.47 -17.04
C SER A 112 36.44 -6.93 -16.85
N VAL A 113 36.85 -6.62 -15.61
CA VAL A 113 38.18 -6.08 -15.32
C VAL A 113 39.25 -7.16 -15.48
N ASP A 114 38.98 -8.38 -15.02
CA ASP A 114 39.90 -9.52 -15.16
C ASP A 114 40.15 -9.86 -16.64
N LYS A 115 39.12 -9.82 -17.49
CA LYS A 115 39.27 -10.02 -18.94
C LYS A 115 40.14 -8.94 -19.60
N ILE A 116 39.98 -7.68 -19.21
CA ILE A 116 40.78 -6.57 -19.74
C ILE A 116 42.24 -6.70 -19.29
N LEU A 117 42.47 -7.15 -18.05
CA LEU A 117 43.82 -7.40 -17.52
C LEU A 117 44.49 -8.59 -18.21
N GLU A 118 43.77 -9.68 -18.47
CA GLU A 118 44.28 -10.82 -19.25
C GLU A 118 44.67 -10.41 -20.67
N GLU A 119 43.84 -9.60 -21.34
CA GLU A 119 44.12 -9.09 -22.69
C GLU A 119 45.39 -8.22 -22.70
N TYR A 120 45.56 -7.33 -21.72
CA TYR A 120 46.75 -6.48 -21.59
C TYR A 120 48.02 -7.27 -21.23
N VAL A 121 47.93 -8.28 -20.37
CA VAL A 121 49.06 -9.12 -19.97
C VAL A 121 49.48 -10.05 -21.11
N GLY A 122 48.52 -10.59 -21.88
CA GLY A 122 48.78 -11.36 -23.10
C GLY A 122 49.54 -10.56 -24.14
N LYS A 123 49.09 -9.33 -24.42
CA LYS A 123 49.74 -8.42 -25.37
C LYS A 123 51.17 -8.03 -24.98
N ARG A 124 51.47 -7.95 -23.68
CA ARG A 124 52.82 -7.62 -23.19
C ARG A 124 53.82 -8.76 -23.39
N LYS A 125 53.36 -10.02 -23.45
CA LYS A 125 54.23 -11.20 -23.66
C LYS A 125 54.59 -11.43 -25.13
N GLU A 126 53.87 -10.83 -26.07
CA GLU A 126 54.16 -10.92 -27.51
C GLU A 126 55.23 -9.92 -27.99
N HIS A 127 55.60 -8.95 -27.15
CA HIS A 127 56.55 -7.88 -27.47
C HIS A 127 57.89 -7.99 -26.73
N VAL A 128 58.18 -9.12 -26.08
CA VAL A 128 59.49 -9.46 -25.47
C VAL A 128 60.01 -10.71 -26.15
#